data_AF-A0A839K2R2-F1
#
_entry.id   AF-A0A839K2R2-F1
#
_cell.length_a   1.000
_cell.length_b   1.000
_cell.length_c   1.000
_cell.angle_alpha   90.00
_cell.angle_beta   90.00
_cell.angle_gamma   90.00
#
_symmetry.space_group_name_H-M   'P 1'
#
loop_
_entity.id
_entity.type
_entity.pdbx_description
1 polymer ?
#
loop_
_entity_poly.entity_id
_entity_poly.type
_entity_poly.pdbx_seq_one_letter_code
_entity_poly.pdbx_strand_id
1 'polypeptide(L)'
;MSGSLYHTSIEKLQLYSTRLLANHCVPTLIGVKPACFVNTRSYFSGCKDGVLKSIRIQLEHFSCRCDVLYETNRNYMLFIYNPSILQGTLTSNENRKFLCEYGYCFEGDILKECIRTLRDRYQGYMISGREFPHEIGIFLGYPCRDVKAFIRKCGKDYIACGAWKVYYDVDYAQQVFYLYQKLRKDTLDALHRGKSLIDAVGSSM
;
A
#
# COMPACT_ATOMS: atom_id res chain seq x y z
N MET A 1 16.90 35.46 8.34
CA MET A 1 15.49 35.05 8.58
C MET A 1 15.00 33.89 7.68
N SER A 2 15.78 33.43 6.69
CA SER A 2 15.39 32.32 5.79
C SER A 2 15.60 30.90 6.38
N GLY A 3 16.54 30.72 7.31
CA GLY A 3 16.86 29.39 7.88
C GLY A 3 15.77 28.79 8.79
N SER A 4 15.06 29.61 9.56
CA SER A 4 14.01 29.16 10.50
C SER A 4 12.75 28.66 9.77
N LEU A 5 12.33 29.35 8.69
CA LEU A 5 11.19 28.95 7.85
C LEU A 5 11.47 27.66 7.06
N TYR A 6 12.71 27.47 6.63
CA TYR A 6 13.12 26.27 5.89
C TYR A 6 13.17 25.03 6.80
N HIS A 7 13.73 25.16 8.00
CA HIS A 7 13.76 24.10 9.01
C HIS A 7 12.34 23.65 9.41
N THR A 8 11.45 24.62 9.67
CA THR A 8 10.03 24.37 9.98
C THR A 8 9.30 23.64 8.84
N SER A 9 9.72 23.83 7.59
CA SER A 9 9.10 23.19 6.43
C SER A 9 9.51 21.72 6.28
N ILE A 10 10.77 21.39 6.61
CA ILE A 10 11.29 20.02 6.61
C ILE A 10 10.64 19.20 7.74
N GLU A 11 10.52 19.76 8.94
CA GLU A 11 9.87 19.07 10.07
C GLU A 11 8.39 18.78 9.78
N LYS A 12 7.66 19.75 9.22
CA LYS A 12 6.27 19.54 8.80
C LYS A 12 6.15 18.44 7.75
N LEU A 13 7.08 18.39 6.80
CA LEU A 13 7.11 17.38 5.74
C LEU A 13 7.36 15.98 6.33
N GLN A 14 8.33 15.85 7.22
CA GLN A 14 8.67 14.60 7.89
C GLN A 14 7.53 14.12 8.79
N LEU A 15 6.89 15.03 9.54
CA LEU A 15 5.72 14.71 10.35
C LEU A 15 4.54 14.24 9.48
N TYR A 16 4.32 14.90 8.34
CA TYR A 16 3.26 14.52 7.40
C TYR A 16 3.48 13.11 6.83
N SER A 17 4.66 12.82 6.30
CA SER A 17 5.00 11.49 5.75
C SER A 17 5.00 10.41 6.83
N THR A 18 5.50 10.71 8.03
CA THR A 18 5.45 9.79 9.19
C THR A 18 4.00 9.40 9.51
N ARG A 19 3.10 10.39 9.62
CA ARG A 19 1.68 10.14 9.90
C ARG A 19 0.99 9.39 8.76
N LEU A 20 1.37 9.67 7.52
CA LEU A 20 0.85 8.97 6.35
C LEU A 20 1.22 7.49 6.37
N LEU A 21 2.50 7.18 6.63
CA LEU A 21 3.00 5.81 6.76
C LEU A 21 2.34 5.08 7.94
N ALA A 22 2.25 5.72 9.12
CA ALA A 22 1.62 5.15 10.29
C ALA A 22 0.13 4.86 10.12
N ASN A 23 -0.58 5.69 9.35
CA ASN A 23 -2.02 5.48 9.13
C ASN A 23 -2.34 4.38 8.12
N HIS A 24 -1.47 4.18 7.12
CA HIS A 24 -1.83 3.36 5.95
C HIS A 24 -0.91 2.18 5.70
N CYS A 25 0.33 2.22 6.20
CA CYS A 25 1.39 1.32 5.74
C CYS A 25 1.88 0.36 6.82
N VAL A 26 1.52 0.55 8.10
CA VAL A 26 2.11 -0.25 9.21
C VAL A 26 2.07 -1.76 8.95
N PRO A 27 0.94 -2.38 8.53
CA PRO A 27 0.94 -3.81 8.22
C PRO A 27 1.95 -4.21 7.15
N THR A 28 2.22 -3.34 6.17
CA THR A 28 3.24 -3.55 5.14
C THR A 28 4.65 -3.34 5.69
N LEU A 29 4.86 -2.29 6.50
CA LEU A 29 6.16 -1.96 7.08
C LEU A 29 6.72 -3.09 7.94
N ILE A 30 5.87 -3.83 8.65
CA ILE A 30 6.26 -5.00 9.46
C ILE A 30 6.16 -6.33 8.71
N GLY A 31 5.81 -6.32 7.42
CA GLY A 31 5.75 -7.54 6.59
C GLY A 31 4.53 -8.45 6.81
N VAL A 32 3.49 -8.00 7.52
CA VAL A 32 2.21 -8.73 7.62
C VAL A 32 1.44 -8.65 6.31
N LYS A 33 1.45 -7.49 5.65
CA LYS A 33 0.79 -7.25 4.36
C LYS A 33 1.83 -7.13 3.25
N PRO A 34 1.60 -7.71 2.05
CA PRO A 34 2.56 -7.57 0.94
C PRO A 34 2.73 -6.12 0.47
N ALA A 35 1.62 -5.38 0.37
CA ALA A 35 1.64 -4.01 -0.10
C ALA A 35 0.43 -3.18 0.32
N CYS A 36 0.51 -1.86 0.14
CA CYS A 36 -0.58 -0.91 0.31
C CYS A 36 -0.50 0.23 -0.72
N PHE A 37 -1.65 0.85 -0.99
CA PHE A 37 -1.72 2.09 -1.78
C PHE A 37 -1.87 3.29 -0.88
N VAL A 38 -1.22 4.37 -1.26
CA VAL A 38 -1.30 5.66 -0.57
C VAL A 38 -1.51 6.75 -1.61
N ASN A 39 -2.63 7.46 -1.49
CA ASN A 39 -2.84 8.70 -2.21
C ASN A 39 -2.31 9.86 -1.37
N THR A 40 -1.40 10.65 -1.93
CA THR A 40 -0.80 11.79 -1.24
C THR A 40 -0.60 12.96 -2.18
N ARG A 41 -0.57 14.18 -1.64
CA ARG A 41 -0.24 15.37 -2.43
C ARG A 41 1.18 15.27 -2.98
N SER A 42 1.35 15.64 -4.25
CA SER A 42 2.66 15.73 -4.91
C SER A 42 3.44 16.98 -4.49
N TYR A 43 2.72 18.00 -4.04
CA TYR A 43 3.26 19.23 -3.46
C TYR A 43 2.90 19.35 -1.98
N PHE A 44 3.91 19.62 -1.15
CA PHE A 44 3.71 19.96 0.26
C PHE A 44 4.70 21.07 0.64
N SER A 45 4.19 22.12 1.29
CA SER A 45 5.00 23.30 1.68
C SER A 45 5.85 23.88 0.53
N GLY A 46 5.30 23.92 -0.69
CA GLY A 46 5.98 24.47 -1.88
C GLY A 46 7.03 23.54 -2.51
N CYS A 47 7.26 22.34 -1.97
CA CYS A 47 8.22 21.38 -2.51
C CYS A 47 7.49 20.29 -3.30
N LYS A 48 7.74 20.22 -4.63
CA LYS A 48 7.38 19.04 -5.44
C LYS A 48 8.25 17.87 -5.00
N ASP A 49 7.68 16.67 -4.94
CA ASP A 49 8.39 15.42 -4.61
C ASP A 49 8.97 15.33 -3.20
N GLY A 50 8.89 16.40 -2.39
CA GLY A 50 9.39 16.40 -1.03
C GLY A 50 8.78 15.26 -0.20
N VAL A 51 7.47 15.05 -0.35
CA VAL A 51 6.76 13.96 0.35
C VAL A 51 7.28 12.60 -0.10
N LEU A 52 7.42 12.38 -1.41
CA LEU A 52 7.90 11.13 -1.98
C LEU A 52 9.33 10.82 -1.50
N LYS A 53 10.22 11.81 -1.51
CA LYS A 53 11.59 11.69 -0.98
C LYS A 53 11.58 11.34 0.51
N SER A 54 10.78 12.06 1.30
CA SER A 54 10.65 11.82 2.74
C SER A 54 10.11 10.43 3.07
N ILE A 55 9.14 9.94 2.30
CA ILE A 55 8.63 8.57 2.41
C ILE A 55 9.74 7.57 2.09
N ARG A 56 10.45 7.73 0.97
CA ARG A 56 11.51 6.79 0.57
C ARG A 56 12.61 6.68 1.62
N ILE A 57 13.06 7.81 2.17
CA ILE A 57 14.06 7.83 3.26
C ILE A 57 13.54 7.05 4.47
N GLN A 58 12.30 7.29 4.91
CA GLN A 58 11.73 6.54 6.04
C GLN A 58 11.60 5.05 5.76
N LEU A 59 11.28 4.68 4.51
CA LEU A 59 11.19 3.29 4.11
C LEU A 59 12.54 2.58 4.13
N GLU A 60 13.70 3.27 4.12
CA GLU A 60 15.02 2.61 4.24
C GLU A 60 15.20 1.89 5.58
N HIS A 61 14.46 2.30 6.62
CA HIS A 61 14.44 1.62 7.92
C HIS A 61 13.55 0.37 7.93
N PHE A 62 12.81 0.14 6.86
CA PHE A 62 11.93 -1.00 6.68
C PHE A 62 12.40 -1.77 5.43
N SER A 63 12.15 -3.07 5.33
CA SER A 63 12.46 -3.81 4.10
C SER A 63 11.40 -3.54 3.01
N CYS A 64 11.06 -2.26 2.79
CA CYS A 64 9.98 -1.81 1.93
C CYS A 64 10.48 -0.89 0.81
N ARG A 65 9.73 -0.85 -0.28
CA ARG A 65 9.97 0.02 -1.45
C ARG A 65 8.73 0.83 -1.77
N CYS A 66 8.91 1.91 -2.54
CA CYS A 66 7.83 2.79 -2.97
C CYS A 66 7.96 3.13 -4.46
N ASP A 67 6.96 2.70 -5.22
CA ASP A 67 6.78 3.04 -6.62
C ASP A 67 5.60 3.99 -6.82
N VAL A 68 5.70 4.87 -7.81
CA VAL A 68 4.55 5.67 -8.26
C VAL A 68 3.78 4.84 -9.28
N LEU A 69 2.50 4.56 -9.03
CA LEU A 69 1.61 3.96 -10.04
C LEU A 69 1.05 5.02 -10.97
N TYR A 70 0.66 6.16 -10.41
CA TYR A 70 0.09 7.25 -11.18
C TYR A 70 0.38 8.60 -10.53
N GLU A 71 0.59 9.62 -11.35
CA GLU A 71 0.78 11.00 -10.93
C GLU A 71 -0.24 11.89 -11.65
N THR A 72 -0.78 12.84 -10.90
CA THR A 72 -1.45 14.02 -11.43
C THR A 72 -0.67 15.26 -10.99
N ASN A 73 -1.01 16.43 -11.52
CA ASN A 73 -0.39 17.69 -11.10
C ASN A 73 -0.49 17.97 -9.58
N ARG A 74 -1.41 17.31 -8.87
CA ARG A 74 -1.64 17.56 -7.43
C ARG A 74 -1.34 16.36 -6.54
N ASN A 75 -1.37 15.13 -7.06
CA ASN A 75 -1.35 13.92 -6.24
C ASN A 75 -0.52 12.80 -6.86
N TYR A 76 0.06 11.98 -5.99
CA TYR A 76 0.63 10.67 -6.29
C TYR A 76 -0.29 9.56 -5.80
N MET A 77 -0.46 8.53 -6.64
CA MET A 77 -0.85 7.20 -6.20
C MET A 77 0.42 6.36 -6.01
N LEU A 78 0.80 6.19 -4.75
CA LEU A 78 1.98 5.43 -4.35
C LEU A 78 1.60 3.97 -4.09
N PHE A 79 2.48 3.07 -4.52
CA PHE A 79 2.47 1.66 -4.19
C PHE A 79 3.66 1.34 -3.30
N ILE A 80 3.38 1.06 -2.04
CA ILE A 80 4.38 0.74 -1.02
C ILE A 80 4.29 -0.75 -0.74
N TYR A 81 5.41 -1.46 -0.82
CA TYR A 81 5.42 -2.92 -0.71
C TYR A 81 6.68 -3.45 -0.04
N ASN A 82 6.54 -4.60 0.62
CA ASN A 82 7.68 -5.42 1.03
C ASN A 82 8.03 -6.38 -0.12
N PRO A 83 9.22 -6.29 -0.74
CA PRO A 83 9.55 -7.09 -1.92
C PRO A 83 9.44 -8.60 -1.71
N SER A 84 9.89 -9.10 -0.56
CA SER A 84 9.90 -10.55 -0.27
C SER A 84 8.47 -11.07 -0.09
N ILE A 85 7.66 -10.38 0.73
CA ILE A 85 6.27 -10.78 1.00
C ILE A 85 5.40 -10.65 -0.26
N LEU A 86 5.58 -9.57 -1.03
CA LEU A 86 4.86 -9.38 -2.29
C LEU A 86 5.24 -10.45 -3.31
N GLN A 87 6.53 -10.74 -3.49
CA GLN A 87 6.95 -11.78 -4.42
C GLN A 87 6.37 -13.14 -4.04
N GLY A 88 6.44 -13.55 -2.77
CA GLY A 88 5.82 -14.81 -2.31
C GLY A 88 4.30 -14.84 -2.50
N THR A 89 3.63 -13.71 -2.30
CA THR A 89 2.18 -13.58 -2.54
C THR A 89 1.86 -13.81 -4.02
N LEU A 90 2.56 -13.11 -4.92
CA LEU A 90 2.30 -13.17 -6.37
C LEU A 90 2.63 -14.55 -6.97
N THR A 91 3.68 -15.22 -6.47
CA THR A 91 4.14 -16.50 -7.04
C THR A 91 3.45 -17.73 -6.48
N SER A 92 2.57 -17.58 -5.47
CA SER A 92 1.74 -18.70 -5.03
C SER A 92 0.92 -19.28 -6.19
N ASN A 93 0.75 -20.60 -6.22
CA ASN A 93 0.15 -21.29 -7.37
C ASN A 93 -1.24 -20.74 -7.74
N GLU A 94 -2.07 -20.41 -6.74
CA GLU A 94 -3.41 -19.87 -6.98
C GLU A 94 -3.35 -18.44 -7.55
N ASN A 95 -2.56 -17.56 -6.93
CA ASN A 95 -2.46 -16.16 -7.34
C ASN A 95 -1.82 -16.02 -8.70
N ARG A 96 -0.74 -16.78 -8.97
CA ARG A 96 -0.06 -16.77 -10.27
C ARG A 96 -1.02 -17.17 -11.39
N LYS A 97 -1.73 -18.29 -11.24
CA LYS A 97 -2.69 -18.76 -12.25
C LYS A 97 -3.75 -17.71 -12.55
N PHE A 98 -4.33 -17.14 -11.49
CA PHE A 98 -5.33 -16.08 -11.62
C PHE A 98 -4.76 -14.83 -12.31
N LEU A 99 -3.60 -14.35 -11.90
CA LEU A 99 -2.97 -13.15 -12.49
C LEU A 99 -2.57 -13.38 -13.96
N CYS A 100 -2.19 -14.59 -14.36
CA CYS A 100 -1.95 -14.89 -15.78
C CYS A 100 -3.19 -14.66 -16.66
N GLU A 101 -4.41 -14.88 -16.13
CA GLU A 101 -5.68 -14.59 -16.83
C GLU A 101 -5.84 -13.08 -17.13
N TYR A 102 -5.14 -12.22 -16.38
CA TYR A 102 -5.13 -10.76 -16.54
C TYR A 102 -3.90 -10.23 -17.30
N GLY A 103 -3.08 -11.12 -17.88
CA GLY A 103 -1.91 -10.76 -18.69
C GLY A 103 -0.64 -10.46 -17.88
N TYR A 104 -0.55 -10.93 -16.63
CA TYR A 104 0.67 -10.80 -15.84
C TYR A 104 1.70 -11.89 -16.23
N CYS A 105 2.95 -11.46 -16.43
CA CYS A 105 4.07 -12.33 -16.78
C CYS A 105 4.85 -12.76 -15.52
N PHE A 106 5.28 -14.02 -15.50
CA PHE A 106 6.04 -14.62 -14.40
C PHE A 106 7.38 -15.19 -14.87
N GLU A 107 7.97 -14.58 -15.89
CA GLU A 107 9.30 -14.87 -16.41
C GLU A 107 10.25 -13.71 -16.10
N GLY A 108 11.54 -13.99 -15.94
CA GLY A 108 12.53 -12.96 -15.60
C GLY A 108 12.32 -12.36 -14.21
N ASP A 109 12.43 -11.03 -14.10
CA ASP A 109 12.16 -10.29 -12.85
C ASP A 109 10.64 -10.17 -12.63
N ILE A 110 10.08 -11.20 -12.01
CA ILE A 110 8.65 -11.33 -11.72
C ILE A 110 8.08 -10.08 -11.05
N LEU A 111 8.80 -9.53 -10.07
CA LEU A 111 8.29 -8.42 -9.27
C LEU A 111 8.20 -7.16 -10.13
N LYS A 112 9.26 -6.86 -10.88
CA LYS A 112 9.29 -5.71 -11.80
C LYS A 112 8.22 -5.84 -12.88
N GLU A 113 8.08 -7.01 -13.50
CA GLU A 113 7.08 -7.23 -14.55
C GLU A 113 5.66 -7.14 -14.03
N CYS A 114 5.37 -7.72 -12.87
CA CYS A 114 4.03 -7.63 -12.27
C CYS A 114 3.68 -6.19 -11.90
N ILE A 115 4.61 -5.43 -11.30
CA ILE A 115 4.37 -4.02 -10.95
C ILE A 115 4.20 -3.17 -12.21
N ARG A 116 4.95 -3.45 -13.28
CA ARG A 116 4.80 -2.78 -14.58
C ARG A 116 3.39 -3.02 -15.14
N THR A 117 2.95 -4.28 -15.23
CA THR A 117 1.60 -4.61 -15.72
C THR A 117 0.51 -3.95 -14.88
N LEU A 118 0.64 -3.97 -13.55
CA LEU A 118 -0.32 -3.31 -12.67
C LEU A 118 -0.37 -1.79 -12.93
N ARG A 119 0.79 -1.15 -13.08
CA ARG A 119 0.90 0.27 -13.43
C ARG A 119 0.20 0.57 -14.75
N ASP A 120 0.51 -0.20 -15.79
CA ASP A 120 -0.05 0.01 -17.13
C ASP A 120 -1.59 -0.13 -17.12
N ARG A 121 -2.12 -1.12 -16.39
CA ARG A 121 -3.58 -1.32 -16.24
C ARG A 121 -4.23 -0.18 -15.46
N TYR A 122 -3.64 0.22 -14.34
CA TYR A 122 -4.16 1.33 -13.53
C TYR A 122 -4.15 2.65 -14.31
N GLN A 123 -3.09 2.92 -15.07
CA GLN A 123 -3.00 4.09 -15.93
C GLN A 123 -4.02 4.04 -17.07
N GLY A 124 -4.25 2.87 -17.68
CA GLY A 124 -5.30 2.67 -18.67
C GLY A 124 -6.71 3.01 -18.13
N TYR A 125 -7.00 2.67 -16.87
CA TYR A 125 -8.23 3.10 -16.19
C TYR A 125 -8.27 4.62 -16.03
N MET A 126 -7.22 5.22 -15.47
CA MET A 126 -7.19 6.66 -15.16
C MET A 126 -7.23 7.57 -16.38
N ILE A 127 -6.61 7.16 -17.49
CA ILE A 127 -6.40 8.00 -18.69
C ILE A 127 -7.44 7.72 -19.77
N SER A 128 -7.78 6.44 -19.96
CA SER A 128 -8.60 6.01 -21.11
C SER A 128 -9.94 5.39 -20.71
N GLY A 129 -10.29 5.39 -19.41
CA GLY A 129 -11.54 4.82 -18.92
C GLY A 129 -11.66 3.31 -19.13
N ARG A 130 -10.53 2.59 -19.27
CA ARG A 130 -10.54 1.11 -19.29
C ARG A 130 -11.06 0.57 -17.97
N GLU A 131 -11.37 -0.72 -17.92
CA GLU A 131 -11.80 -1.37 -16.67
C GLU A 131 -10.76 -1.21 -15.55
N PHE A 132 -11.23 -0.96 -14.32
CA PHE A 132 -10.35 -0.88 -13.15
C PHE A 132 -9.70 -2.25 -12.86
N PRO A 133 -8.39 -2.31 -12.57
CA PRO A 133 -7.70 -3.57 -12.30
C PRO A 133 -8.10 -4.14 -10.94
N HIS A 134 -9.24 -4.80 -10.84
CA HIS A 134 -9.74 -5.36 -9.58
C HIS A 134 -8.87 -6.51 -9.03
N GLU A 135 -8.07 -7.15 -9.89
CA GLU A 135 -7.08 -8.15 -9.49
C GLU A 135 -5.98 -7.58 -8.59
N ILE A 136 -5.89 -6.24 -8.47
CA ILE A 136 -5.03 -5.53 -7.52
C ILE A 136 -5.23 -5.98 -6.06
N GLY A 137 -6.38 -6.58 -5.73
CA GLY A 137 -6.61 -7.20 -4.42
C GLY A 137 -5.55 -8.25 -4.06
N ILE A 138 -4.99 -8.97 -5.04
CA ILE A 138 -3.91 -9.94 -4.83
C ILE A 138 -2.63 -9.25 -4.37
N PHE A 139 -2.28 -8.10 -4.96
CA PHE A 139 -1.12 -7.30 -4.55
C PHE A 139 -1.26 -6.78 -3.12
N LEU A 140 -2.50 -6.62 -2.65
CA LEU A 140 -2.83 -6.22 -1.28
C LEU A 140 -2.92 -7.41 -0.31
N GLY A 141 -2.70 -8.65 -0.78
CA GLY A 141 -2.75 -9.85 0.04
C GLY A 141 -4.16 -10.32 0.36
N TYR A 142 -5.18 -9.91 -0.41
CA TYR A 142 -6.54 -10.41 -0.23
C TYR A 142 -6.64 -11.85 -0.76
N PRO A 143 -7.42 -12.73 -0.11
CA PRO A 143 -7.59 -14.10 -0.58
C PRO A 143 -8.05 -14.16 -2.04
N CYS A 144 -7.43 -15.00 -2.86
CA CYS A 144 -7.74 -15.09 -4.29
C CYS A 144 -9.23 -15.36 -4.55
N ARG A 145 -9.82 -16.26 -3.76
CA ARG A 145 -11.27 -16.55 -3.78
C ARG A 145 -12.13 -15.30 -3.59
N ASP A 146 -11.78 -14.42 -2.64
CA ASP A 146 -12.54 -13.19 -2.38
C ASP A 146 -12.36 -12.18 -3.52
N VAL A 147 -11.16 -12.08 -4.10
CA VAL A 147 -10.91 -11.22 -5.27
C VAL A 147 -11.73 -11.70 -6.47
N LYS A 148 -11.70 -13.00 -6.77
CA LYS A 148 -12.50 -13.61 -7.84
C LYS A 148 -14.00 -13.37 -7.63
N ALA A 149 -14.49 -13.57 -6.41
CA ALA A 149 -15.90 -13.34 -6.09
C ALA A 149 -16.28 -11.86 -6.15
N PHE A 150 -15.41 -10.95 -5.71
CA PHE A 150 -15.62 -9.51 -5.86
C PHE A 150 -15.83 -9.12 -7.31
N ILE A 151 -14.97 -9.63 -8.21
CA ILE A 151 -15.05 -9.34 -9.65
C ILE A 151 -16.34 -9.92 -10.22
N ARG A 152 -16.58 -11.22 -10.03
CA ARG A 152 -17.77 -11.93 -10.55
C ARG A 152 -19.09 -11.31 -10.07
N LYS A 153 -19.14 -10.87 -8.82
CA LYS A 153 -20.35 -10.31 -8.20
C LYS A 153 -20.42 -8.77 -8.28
N CYS A 154 -19.49 -8.13 -8.99
CA CYS A 154 -19.38 -6.67 -9.08
C CYS A 154 -19.41 -5.99 -7.68
N GLY A 155 -18.76 -6.63 -6.70
CA GLY A 155 -18.71 -6.16 -5.32
C GLY A 155 -20.00 -6.32 -4.50
N LYS A 156 -21.01 -7.06 -4.97
CA LYS A 156 -22.28 -7.30 -4.27
C LYS A 156 -22.29 -8.66 -3.57
N ASP A 157 -23.26 -8.89 -2.68
CA ASP A 157 -23.48 -10.18 -1.98
C ASP A 157 -22.26 -10.71 -1.22
N TYR A 158 -21.56 -9.80 -0.54
CA TYR A 158 -20.50 -10.12 0.41
C TYR A 158 -21.10 -10.45 1.78
N ILE A 159 -20.43 -11.32 2.54
CA ILE A 159 -20.89 -11.82 3.84
C ILE A 159 -20.36 -10.91 4.97
N ALA A 160 -19.16 -10.34 4.79
CA ALA A 160 -18.56 -9.38 5.71
C ALA A 160 -17.74 -8.33 4.95
N CYS A 161 -17.46 -7.19 5.59
CA CYS A 161 -16.69 -6.10 4.98
C CYS A 161 -15.76 -5.46 6.01
N GLY A 162 -14.53 -5.18 5.60
CA GLY A 162 -13.53 -4.47 6.38
C GLY A 162 -12.44 -3.94 5.45
N ALA A 163 -11.22 -4.47 5.56
CA ALA A 163 -10.14 -4.12 4.62
C ALA A 163 -10.42 -4.59 3.18
N TRP A 164 -11.22 -5.65 3.01
CA TRP A 164 -11.80 -6.07 1.74
C TRP A 164 -13.23 -6.58 1.95
N LYS A 165 -13.95 -6.88 0.85
CA LYS A 165 -15.27 -7.54 0.90
C LYS A 165 -15.07 -9.06 0.92
N VAL A 166 -15.61 -9.71 1.93
CA VAL A 166 -15.40 -11.13 2.25
C VAL A 166 -16.56 -11.95 1.70
N TYR A 167 -16.25 -13.05 1.01
CA TYR A 167 -17.23 -13.94 0.38
C TYR A 167 -17.17 -15.37 0.91
N TYR A 168 -16.09 -15.74 1.59
CA TYR A 168 -15.87 -17.13 1.99
C TYR A 168 -15.56 -17.29 3.47
N ASP A 169 -14.48 -16.70 3.98
CA ASP A 169 -13.94 -17.03 5.31
C ASP A 169 -13.93 -15.81 6.21
N VAL A 170 -15.05 -15.65 6.89
CA VAL A 170 -15.34 -14.49 7.73
C VAL A 170 -14.41 -14.47 8.95
N ASP A 171 -14.14 -15.61 9.56
CA ASP A 171 -13.32 -15.71 10.78
C ASP A 171 -11.88 -15.29 10.50
N TYR A 172 -11.27 -15.84 9.43
CA TYR A 172 -9.95 -15.41 8.99
C TYR A 172 -9.92 -13.91 8.68
N ALA A 173 -10.91 -13.42 7.93
CA ALA A 173 -10.95 -12.02 7.54
C ALA A 173 -11.07 -11.08 8.75
N GLN A 174 -11.90 -11.43 9.73
CA GLN A 174 -12.07 -10.64 10.96
C GLN A 174 -10.78 -10.61 11.79
N GLN A 175 -10.05 -11.71 11.90
CA GLN A 175 -8.74 -11.74 12.57
C GLN A 175 -7.74 -10.82 11.88
N VAL A 176 -7.67 -10.84 10.54
CA VAL A 176 -6.80 -9.95 9.76
C VAL A 176 -7.22 -8.49 9.91
N PHE A 177 -8.52 -8.17 9.86
CA PHE A 177 -9.03 -6.82 10.05
C PHE A 177 -8.70 -6.29 11.45
N TYR A 178 -8.86 -7.12 12.48
CA TYR A 178 -8.51 -6.77 13.84
C TYR A 178 -7.02 -6.47 13.96
N LEU A 179 -6.17 -7.34 13.42
CA LEU A 179 -4.71 -7.15 13.43
C LEU A 179 -4.32 -5.83 12.76
N TYR A 180 -4.85 -5.52 11.57
CA TYR A 180 -4.55 -4.26 10.88
C TYR A 180 -4.96 -3.03 11.69
N GLN A 181 -6.14 -3.07 12.30
CA GLN A 181 -6.64 -1.97 13.13
C GLN A 181 -5.80 -1.79 14.39
N LYS A 182 -5.45 -2.90 15.06
CA LYS A 182 -4.61 -2.89 16.26
C LYS A 182 -3.23 -2.29 15.97
N LEU A 183 -2.53 -2.79 14.96
CA LEU A 183 -1.20 -2.30 14.57
C LEU A 183 -1.23 -0.80 14.27
N ARG A 184 -2.23 -0.34 13.52
CA ARG A 184 -2.40 1.08 13.21
C ARG A 184 -2.61 1.90 14.48
N LYS A 185 -3.53 1.47 15.34
CA LYS A 185 -3.85 2.18 16.59
C LYS A 185 -2.62 2.28 17.50
N ASP A 186 -1.97 1.16 17.77
CA ASP A 186 -0.84 1.09 18.69
C ASP A 186 0.34 1.95 18.19
N THR A 187 0.60 1.94 16.88
CA THR A 187 1.62 2.80 16.24
C THR A 187 1.26 4.28 16.38
N LEU A 188 0.01 4.66 16.08
CA LEU A 188 -0.42 6.07 16.20
C LEU A 188 -0.35 6.57 17.65
N ASP A 189 -0.75 5.74 18.60
CA ASP A 189 -0.70 6.07 20.02
C ASP A 189 0.76 6.24 20.49
N ALA A 190 1.68 5.41 20.00
CA ALA A 190 3.10 5.57 20.24
C ALA A 190 3.67 6.87 19.63
N LEU A 191 3.27 7.22 18.40
CA LEU A 191 3.65 8.50 17.79
C LEU A 191 3.12 9.69 18.58
N HIS A 192 1.89 9.63 19.10
CA HIS A 192 1.33 10.68 19.97
C HIS A 192 2.12 10.85 21.28
N ARG A 193 2.74 9.76 21.77
CA ARG A 193 3.67 9.80 22.91
C ARG A 193 5.09 10.26 22.54
N GLY A 194 5.31 10.72 21.32
CA GLY A 194 6.59 11.26 20.86
C GLY A 194 7.61 10.22 20.39
N LYS A 195 7.21 8.95 20.22
CA LYS A 195 8.10 7.94 19.62
C LYS A 195 8.36 8.24 18.15
N SER A 196 9.53 7.82 17.64
CA SER A 196 9.80 7.79 16.21
C SER A 196 8.92 6.74 15.51
N LEU A 197 8.80 6.79 14.18
CA LEU A 197 8.07 5.76 13.43
C LEU A 197 8.65 4.36 13.66
N ILE A 198 9.97 4.25 13.70
CA ILE A 198 10.68 2.97 13.88
C ILE A 198 10.34 2.40 15.26
N ASP A 199 10.44 3.21 16.32
CA ASP A 199 10.15 2.76 17.69
C ASP A 199 8.66 2.46 17.88
N ALA A 200 7.79 3.24 17.25
CA ALA A 200 6.34 3.05 17.33
C ALA A 200 5.91 1.73 16.66
N VAL A 201 6.49 1.43 15.50
CA VAL A 201 6.28 0.16 14.79
C VAL A 201 6.87 -1.01 15.59
N GLY A 202 8.08 -0.86 16.13
CA GLY A 202 8.72 -1.89 16.96
C GLY A 202 8.00 -2.20 18.27
N SER A 203 7.30 -1.22 18.85
CA SER A 203 6.50 -1.41 20.07
C SER A 203 5.14 -2.06 19.82
N SER A 204 4.73 -2.19 18.56
CA SER A 204 3.44 -2.77 18.17
C SER A 204 3.54 -4.26 17.82
N MET A 205 4.76 -4.83 17.89
CA MET A 205 5.04 -6.27 17.79
C MET A 205 5.01 -6.92 19.18
#